data_AF-B3Q1T8-F1
#
_entry.id   AF-B3Q1T8-F1
#
_cell.length_a   1.000
_cell.length_b   1.000
_cell.length_c   1.000
_cell.angle_alpha   90.00
_cell.angle_beta   90.00
_cell.angle_gamma   90.00
#
_symmetry.space_group_name_H-M   'P 1'
#
loop_
_entity.id
_entity.type
_entity.pdbx_description
1 polymer ?
#
loop_
_entity_poly.entity_id
_entity_poly.type
_entity_poly.pdbx_seq_one_letter_code
_entity_poly.pdbx_strand_id
1 'polypeptide(L)'
;MLSRIFLRLGASCGLVGMALGVYMAASHDHVLAPVHAHVNLIGWVGMFLAGLFYAQRPDAAGGKLARAHLAFTVAGLLILAPGLAGVLLGYPFGELMAALGSILTIAAMALFVVVVFQSEANPVLPSDHRTAHH
;
A
#
# COMPACT_ATOMS: atom_id res chain seq x y z
N MET A 1 3.01 1.21 -15.82
CA MET A 1 2.77 -0.20 -15.43
C MET A 1 2.63 -0.33 -13.91
N LEU A 2 3.57 0.20 -13.13
CA LEU A 2 3.56 0.15 -11.65
C LEU A 2 2.27 0.71 -11.02
N SER A 3 1.81 1.89 -11.45
CA SER A 3 0.57 2.51 -10.96
C SER A 3 -0.64 1.58 -11.06
N ARG A 4 -0.79 0.89 -12.20
CA ARG A 4 -1.89 -0.08 -12.42
C ARG A 4 -1.82 -1.26 -11.46
N ILE A 5 -0.62 -1.69 -11.06
CA ILE A 5 -0.44 -2.79 -10.10
C ILE A 5 -0.93 -2.32 -8.72
N PHE A 6 -0.47 -1.16 -8.26
CA PHE A 6 -0.94 -0.54 -7.01
C PHE A 6 -2.47 -0.38 -6.97
N LEU A 7 -3.07 0.15 -8.04
CA LEU A 7 -4.52 0.36 -8.11
C LEU A 7 -5.30 -0.97 -8.08
N ARG A 8 -4.84 -1.98 -8.83
CA ARG A 8 -5.48 -3.30 -8.86
C ARG A 8 -5.37 -4.02 -7.52
N LEU A 9 -4.17 -4.06 -6.93
CA LEU A 9 -3.96 -4.66 -5.61
C LEU A 9 -4.75 -3.90 -4.53
N GLY A 10 -4.78 -2.57 -4.61
CA GLY A 10 -5.54 -1.71 -3.72
C GLY A 10 -7.03 -2.02 -3.71
N ALA A 11 -7.65 -2.05 -4.89
CA ALA A 11 -9.06 -2.39 -5.02
C ALA A 11 -9.37 -3.81 -4.51
N SER A 12 -8.50 -4.79 -4.83
CA SER A 12 -8.65 -6.16 -4.35
C SER A 12 -8.55 -6.26 -2.82
N CYS A 13 -7.58 -5.58 -2.21
CA CYS A 13 -7.44 -5.54 -0.75
C CYS A 13 -8.66 -4.87 -0.10
N GLY A 14 -9.21 -3.83 -0.72
CA GLY A 14 -10.40 -3.15 -0.22
C GLY A 14 -11.62 -4.05 -0.20
N LEU A 15 -11.80 -4.84 -1.26
CA LEU A 15 -12.85 -5.86 -1.29
C LEU A 15 -12.67 -6.91 -0.19
N VAL A 16 -11.44 -7.42 0.01
CA VAL A 16 -11.13 -8.40 1.06
C VAL A 16 -11.38 -7.81 2.46
N GLY A 17 -10.94 -6.58 2.70
CA GLY A 17 -11.14 -5.90 3.98
C GLY A 17 -12.62 -5.65 4.25
N MET A 18 -13.39 -5.16 3.28
CA MET A 18 -14.84 -5.00 3.43
C MET A 18 -15.55 -6.33 3.71
N ALA A 19 -15.19 -7.41 3.00
CA ALA A 19 -15.74 -8.74 3.25
C ALA A 19 -15.45 -9.23 4.67
N LEU A 20 -14.23 -9.02 5.18
CA LEU A 20 -13.87 -9.32 6.58
C LEU A 20 -14.69 -8.47 7.57
N GLY A 21 -14.93 -7.19 7.25
CA GLY A 21 -15.78 -6.31 8.07
C GLY A 21 -17.22 -6.81 8.18
N VAL A 22 -17.80 -7.22 7.05
CA VAL A 22 -19.15 -7.82 7.01
C VAL A 22 -19.20 -9.12 7.81
N TYR A 23 -18.17 -9.97 7.67
CA TYR A 23 -18.06 -11.21 8.44
C TYR A 23 -18.07 -10.95 9.96
N MET A 24 -17.24 -10.03 10.45
CA MET A 24 -17.18 -9.68 11.88
C MET A 24 -18.50 -9.09 12.39
N ALA A 25 -19.15 -8.25 11.59
CA ALA A 25 -20.46 -7.69 11.95
C ALA A 25 -21.53 -8.78 12.07
N ALA A 26 -21.55 -9.74 11.14
CA ALA A 26 -22.51 -10.84 11.11
C ALA A 26 -22.26 -11.88 12.23
N SER A 27 -21.01 -12.11 12.62
CA SER A 27 -20.66 -13.03 13.71
C SER A 27 -20.72 -12.38 15.10
N HIS A 28 -20.86 -11.05 15.18
CA HIS A 28 -20.67 -10.25 16.38
C HIS A 28 -19.29 -10.39 17.05
N ASP A 29 -18.31 -10.99 16.35
CA ASP A 29 -16.94 -11.15 16.82
C ASP A 29 -16.00 -10.18 16.10
N HIS A 30 -15.45 -9.24 16.85
CA HIS A 30 -14.60 -8.17 16.36
C HIS A 30 -13.12 -8.39 16.71
N VAL A 31 -12.73 -9.61 17.12
CA VAL A 31 -11.33 -9.94 17.43
C VAL A 31 -10.40 -9.56 16.28
N LEU A 32 -10.81 -9.75 15.02
CA LEU A 32 -10.03 -9.44 13.83
C LEU A 32 -10.14 -7.97 13.36
N ALA A 33 -10.72 -7.07 14.15
CA ALA A 33 -10.84 -5.66 13.80
C ALA A 33 -9.50 -4.99 13.44
N PRO A 34 -8.37 -5.28 14.13
CA PRO A 34 -7.06 -4.76 13.72
C PRO A 34 -6.66 -5.25 12.33
N VAL A 35 -6.91 -6.52 12.00
CA VAL A 35 -6.58 -7.09 10.67
C VAL A 35 -7.37 -6.41 9.57
N HIS A 36 -8.69 -6.25 9.77
CA HIS A 36 -9.57 -5.51 8.87
C HIS A 36 -9.06 -4.09 8.62
N ALA A 37 -8.72 -3.37 9.69
CA ALA A 37 -8.24 -2.00 9.61
C ALA A 37 -6.93 -1.90 8.80
N HIS A 38 -5.96 -2.79 9.04
CA HIS A 38 -4.68 -2.76 8.33
C HIS A 38 -4.82 -3.16 6.85
N VAL A 39 -5.67 -4.14 6.53
CA VAL A 39 -5.96 -4.52 5.14
C VAL A 39 -6.59 -3.37 4.37
N ASN A 40 -7.55 -2.65 4.96
CA ASN A 40 -8.17 -1.51 4.30
C ASN A 40 -7.26 -0.27 4.26
N LEU A 41 -6.51 0.02 5.32
CA LEU A 41 -5.68 1.22 5.37
C LEU A 41 -4.42 1.07 4.53
N ILE A 42 -3.62 0.02 4.78
CA ILE A 42 -2.34 -0.19 4.08
C ILE A 42 -2.61 -0.80 2.71
N GLY A 43 -3.42 -1.86 2.67
CA GLY A 43 -3.67 -2.63 1.46
C GLY A 43 -4.54 -1.92 0.46
N TRP A 44 -5.61 -1.23 0.89
CA TRP A 44 -6.46 -0.47 -0.03
C TRP A 44 -6.06 1.00 -0.13
N VAL A 45 -6.33 1.80 0.89
CA VAL A 45 -6.20 3.27 0.80
C VAL A 45 -4.77 3.67 0.46
N GLY A 46 -3.78 3.14 1.17
CA GLY A 46 -2.36 3.42 0.94
C GLY A 46 -1.90 3.04 -0.46
N MET A 47 -2.17 1.80 -0.90
CA MET A 47 -1.82 1.36 -2.26
C MET A 47 -2.57 2.14 -3.34
N PHE A 48 -3.84 2.47 -3.13
CA PHE A 48 -4.63 3.21 -4.10
C PHE A 48 -4.10 4.63 -4.28
N LEU A 49 -3.83 5.33 -3.18
CA LEU A 49 -3.23 6.68 -3.20
C LEU A 49 -1.84 6.66 -3.82
N ALA A 50 -0.99 5.68 -3.47
CA ALA A 50 0.32 5.51 -4.12
C ALA A 50 0.18 5.24 -5.62
N GLY A 51 -0.80 4.41 -6.02
CA GLY A 51 -1.12 4.13 -7.41
C GLY A 51 -1.52 5.38 -8.21
N LEU A 52 -2.36 6.24 -7.62
CA LEU A 52 -2.73 7.52 -8.20
C LEU A 52 -1.53 8.47 -8.29
N PHE A 53 -0.74 8.57 -7.22
CA PHE A 53 0.49 9.37 -7.20
C PHE A 53 1.45 8.96 -8.33
N TYR A 54 1.74 7.66 -8.47
CA TYR A 54 2.59 7.14 -9.55
C TYR A 54 1.95 7.24 -10.94
N ALA A 55 0.63 7.37 -11.05
CA ALA A 55 -0.03 7.65 -12.33
C ALA A 55 0.21 9.11 -12.78
N GLN A 56 0.26 10.04 -11.83
CA GLN A 56 0.48 11.47 -12.08
C GLN A 56 1.96 11.85 -12.15
N ARG A 57 2.86 11.04 -11.59
CA ARG A 57 4.33 11.24 -11.59
C ARG A 57 5.06 10.10 -12.32
N PRO A 58 5.08 10.09 -13.67
CA PRO A 58 5.75 9.05 -14.45
C PRO A 58 7.26 8.98 -14.18
N ASP A 59 7.88 10.13 -13.90
CA ASP A 59 9.27 10.32 -13.49
C ASP A 59 9.60 9.54 -12.22
N ALA A 60 8.73 9.60 -11.21
CA ALA A 60 8.87 8.83 -9.97
C ALA A 60 8.54 7.34 -10.17
N ALA A 61 7.56 7.02 -11.03
CA ALA A 61 7.05 5.66 -11.21
C ALA A 61 8.03 4.69 -11.89
N GLY A 62 9.02 5.20 -12.65
CA GLY A 62 10.04 4.40 -13.32
C GLY A 62 11.23 4.00 -12.44
N GLY A 63 11.38 4.63 -11.27
CA GLY A 63 12.56 4.49 -10.42
C GLY A 63 12.66 3.17 -9.65
N LYS A 64 13.88 2.81 -9.25
CA LYS A 64 14.15 1.64 -8.38
C LYS A 64 13.42 1.77 -7.04
N LEU A 65 13.32 2.98 -6.48
CA LEU A 65 12.63 3.27 -5.22
C LEU A 65 11.12 2.96 -5.30
N ALA A 66 10.46 3.27 -6.41
CA ALA A 66 9.03 2.99 -6.56
C ALA A 66 8.75 1.47 -6.64
N ARG A 67 9.65 0.70 -7.26
CA ARG A 67 9.57 -0.77 -7.28
C ARG A 67 9.84 -1.36 -5.91
N ALA A 68 10.82 -0.82 -5.18
CA ALA A 68 11.11 -1.21 -3.80
C ALA A 68 9.92 -0.90 -2.88
N HIS A 69 9.33 0.29 -2.99
CA HIS A 69 8.12 0.65 -2.25
C HIS A 69 7.01 -0.38 -2.50
N LEU A 70 6.68 -0.70 -3.76
CA LEU A 70 5.66 -1.73 -4.06
C LEU A 70 5.99 -3.07 -3.40
N ALA A 71 7.23 -3.55 -3.55
CA ALA A 71 7.64 -4.84 -3.00
C ALA A 71 7.50 -4.88 -1.48
N PHE A 72 7.94 -3.82 -0.79
CA PHE A 72 7.88 -3.72 0.67
C PHE A 72 6.43 -3.56 1.16
N THR A 73 5.58 -2.80 0.47
CA THR A 73 4.17 -2.66 0.85
C THR A 73 3.43 -3.99 0.71
N VAL A 74 3.65 -4.73 -0.38
CA VAL A 74 3.01 -6.03 -0.61
C VAL A 74 3.51 -7.07 0.38
N ALA A 75 4.84 -7.20 0.55
CA ALA A 75 5.42 -8.14 1.51
C ALA A 75 5.01 -7.80 2.95
N GLY A 76 5.08 -6.51 3.32
CA GLY A 76 4.65 -6.02 4.62
C GLY A 76 3.21 -6.38 4.92
N LEU A 77 2.28 -6.14 4.00
CA LEU A 77 0.87 -6.49 4.17
C LEU A 77 0.64 -8.00 4.28
N LEU A 78 1.24 -8.79 3.37
CA LEU A 78 1.08 -10.24 3.34
C LEU A 78 1.67 -10.94 4.56
N ILE A 79 2.62 -10.31 5.25
CA ILE A 79 3.20 -10.83 6.50
C ILE A 79 2.46 -10.28 7.72
N LEU A 80 2.15 -8.98 7.73
CA LEU A 80 1.51 -8.31 8.86
C LEU A 80 0.09 -8.82 9.12
N ALA A 81 -0.74 -8.96 8.08
CA ALA A 81 -2.14 -9.34 8.27
C ALA A 81 -2.29 -10.76 8.86
N PRO A 82 -1.61 -11.81 8.34
CA PRO A 82 -1.61 -13.12 8.98
C PRO A 82 -0.92 -13.12 10.34
N GLY A 83 0.13 -12.31 10.54
CA GLY A 83 0.80 -12.17 11.83
C GLY A 83 -0.13 -11.62 12.91
N LEU A 84 -0.85 -10.54 12.61
CA LEU A 84 -1.85 -9.97 13.52
C LEU A 84 -2.98 -10.96 13.81
N ALA A 85 -3.51 -11.65 12.78
CA ALA A 85 -4.49 -12.71 13.00
C ALA A 85 -3.92 -13.82 13.90
N GLY A 86 -2.65 -14.17 13.70
CA GLY A 86 -1.90 -15.12 14.52
C GLY A 86 -1.87 -14.70 16.00
N VAL A 87 -1.48 -13.46 16.29
CA VAL A 87 -1.44 -12.92 17.66
C VAL A 87 -2.83 -12.95 18.28
N LEU A 88 -3.84 -12.47 17.56
CA LEU A 88 -5.21 -12.33 18.08
C LEU A 88 -5.91 -13.67 18.30
N LEU A 89 -5.53 -14.70 17.56
CA LEU A 89 -6.06 -16.06 17.68
C LEU A 89 -5.17 -16.99 18.53
N GLY A 90 -4.07 -16.48 19.11
CA GLY A 90 -3.20 -17.24 20.00
C GLY A 90 -2.23 -18.21 19.32
N TYR A 91 -1.91 -18.01 18.04
CA TYR A 91 -0.94 -18.83 17.32
C TYR A 91 0.52 -18.40 17.60
N PRO A 92 1.45 -19.33 17.87
CA PRO A 92 2.84 -19.02 18.24
C PRO A 92 3.63 -18.22 17.19
N PHE A 93 3.29 -18.34 15.90
CA PHE A 93 3.97 -17.61 14.83
C PHE A 93 3.56 -16.12 14.77
N GLY A 94 2.48 -15.74 15.45
CA GLY A 94 1.82 -14.45 15.30
C GLY A 94 2.75 -13.28 15.60
N GLU A 95 3.42 -13.30 16.76
CA GLU A 95 4.28 -12.19 17.21
C GLU A 95 5.43 -11.93 16.23
N LEU A 96 6.12 -12.99 15.81
CA LEU A 96 7.24 -12.89 14.88
C LEU A 96 6.80 -12.31 13.52
N MET A 97 5.71 -12.84 12.96
CA MET A 97 5.19 -12.35 11.68
C MET A 97 4.67 -10.91 11.80
N ALA A 98 3.95 -10.57 12.87
CA ALA A 98 3.45 -9.21 13.08
C ALA A 98 4.62 -8.20 13.20
N ALA A 99 5.69 -8.55 13.90
CA ALA A 99 6.88 -7.72 14.03
C ALA A 99 7.58 -7.50 12.66
N LEU A 100 7.85 -8.58 11.91
CA LEU A 100 8.49 -8.49 10.60
C LEU A 100 7.64 -7.70 9.59
N GLY A 101 6.33 -7.96 9.56
CA GLY A 101 5.39 -7.25 8.70
C GLY A 101 5.30 -5.75 9.05
N SER A 102 5.37 -5.41 10.34
CA SER A 102 5.39 -4.02 10.80
C SER A 102 6.65 -3.29 10.33
N ILE A 103 7.83 -3.90 10.48
CA ILE A 103 9.10 -3.32 10.02
C ILE A 103 9.08 -3.09 8.51
N LEU A 104 8.61 -4.06 7.73
CA LEU A 104 8.47 -3.92 6.28
C LEU A 104 7.49 -2.81 5.89
N THR A 105 6.38 -2.68 6.61
CA THR A 105 5.38 -1.63 6.37
C THR A 105 5.95 -0.25 6.66
N ILE A 106 6.70 -0.08 7.76
CA ILE A 106 7.39 1.18 8.08
C ILE A 106 8.44 1.51 7.01
N ALA A 107 9.24 0.52 6.60
CA ALA A 107 10.22 0.71 5.54
C ALA A 107 9.56 1.08 4.20
N ALA A 108 8.41 0.49 3.87
CA ALA A 108 7.62 0.84 2.69
C ALA A 108 7.17 2.31 2.74
N MET A 109 6.64 2.76 3.87
CA MET A 109 6.23 4.15 4.06
C MET A 109 7.42 5.11 3.98
N ALA A 110 8.56 4.77 4.58
CA ALA A 110 9.78 5.57 4.50
C ALA A 110 10.27 5.72 3.04
N LEU A 111 10.23 4.63 2.26
CA LEU A 111 10.54 4.68 0.82
C LEU A 111 9.57 5.59 0.07
N PHE A 112 8.27 5.51 0.38
CA PHE A 112 7.28 6.37 -0.24
C PHE A 112 7.49 7.85 0.09
N VAL A 113 7.80 8.16 1.35
CA VAL A 113 8.17 9.52 1.79
C VAL A 113 9.35 10.05 0.96
N VAL A 114 10.43 9.28 0.83
CA VAL A 114 11.60 9.67 0.02
C VAL A 114 11.18 9.93 -1.43
N VAL A 115 10.37 9.07 -2.01
CA VAL A 115 9.88 9.21 -3.40
C VAL A 115 9.06 10.49 -3.57
N VAL A 116 8.15 10.80 -2.64
CA VAL A 116 7.32 12.02 -2.70
C VAL A 116 8.21 13.25 -2.71
N PHE A 117 9.13 13.37 -1.74
CA PHE A 117 10.03 14.52 -1.63
C PHE A 117 10.96 14.66 -2.85
N GLN A 118 11.50 13.56 -3.37
CA GLN A 118 12.34 13.61 -4.58
C GLN A 118 11.56 14.04 -5.83
N SER A 119 10.28 13.65 -5.92
CA SER A 119 9.45 14.04 -7.06
C SER A 119 9.09 15.53 -7.05
N GLU A 120 8.98 16.16 -5.87
CA GLU A 120 8.71 17.60 -5.77
C GLU A 120 9.92 18.44 -6.20
N ALA A 121 11.13 17.94 -5.94
CA ALA A 121 12.35 18.58 -6.39
C ALA A 121 12.54 18.56 -7.92
N ASN A 122 11.76 17.76 -8.67
CA ASN A 122 11.84 17.65 -10.12
C ASN A 122 10.45 17.87 -10.78
N PRO A 123 10.00 19.12 -10.91
CA PRO A 123 8.69 19.42 -11.47
C PRO A 123 8.59 19.01 -12.94
N VAL A 124 7.49 18.36 -13.31
CA VAL A 124 7.16 18.13 -14.73
C VAL A 124 6.80 19.48 -15.36
N LEU A 125 7.71 20.03 -16.17
CA LEU A 125 7.47 21.28 -16.88
C LEU A 125 6.36 21.09 -17.93
N PRO A 126 5.44 22.06 -18.09
CA PRO A 126 4.45 22.01 -19.17
C PRO A 126 5.15 21.92 -20.53
N SER A 127 4.74 20.97 -21.37
CA SER A 127 5.22 20.93 -22.76
C SER A 127 4.74 22.18 -23.47
N ASP A 128 5.67 23.01 -23.93
CA ASP A 128 5.36 24.20 -24.71
C ASP A 128 4.59 23.81 -25.98
N HIS A 129 3.32 24.17 -26.02
CA HIS A 129 2.40 23.91 -27.12
C HIS A 129 2.38 25.08 -28.12
N ARG A 130 3.29 26.05 -27.97
CA ARG A 130 3.30 27.31 -28.74
C ARG A 130 4.11 27.27 -30.05
N THR A 131 4.61 26.11 -30.48
CA THR A 131 5.46 25.99 -31.69
C THR A 131 4.82 25.33 -32.92
N ALA A 132 3.51 25.07 -32.93
CA ALA A 132 2.81 24.41 -34.05
C ALA A 132 1.94 25.33 -34.93
N HIS A 133 2.19 26.64 -34.92
CA HIS A 133 1.51 27.60 -35.80
C HIS A 133 2.53 28.46 -36.55
N HIS A 134 3.18 27.87 -37.56
CA HIS A 134 3.86 28.60 -38.65
C HIS A 134 3.66 27.85 -39.96
#